data_AF-G0JS99-F1
#
_entry.id   AF-G0JS99-F1
#
_cell.length_a   1.000
_cell.length_b   1.000
_cell.length_c   1.000
_cell.angle_alpha   90.00
_cell.angle_beta   90.00
_cell.angle_gamma   90.00
#
_symmetry.space_group_name_H-M   'P 1'
#
loop_
_entity.id
_entity.type
_entity.pdbx_description
1 polymer ?
#
loop_
_entity_poly.entity_id
_entity_poly.type
_entity_poly.pdbx_seq_one_letter_code
_entity_poly.pdbx_strand_id
1 'polypeptide(L)'
;MFEPTILPALISMGLLLKYWRQVKDQQIILGFLFFAVTMGLFTQYWGITGLHLFTGGVVIWPVLVLLLGDRFPWPLAYPLTFIGTLIPDLYGAGIAADWQSGWFYEVGGAGFQDGMFLVPLEALIAAAVLNKFGIFMRRRGYFSRRVNIDKDAYPKDLDRRAR
;
A
#
# COMPACT_ATOMS: atom_id res chain seq x y z
N MET A 1 -0.07 4.80 -29.08
CA MET A 1 0.20 3.72 -28.10
C MET A 1 -0.11 4.30 -26.74
N PHE A 2 -1.03 3.73 -25.96
CA PHE A 2 -1.24 4.19 -24.59
C PHE A 2 -0.04 3.77 -23.75
N GLU A 3 0.59 4.70 -23.03
CA GLU A 3 1.60 4.33 -22.04
C GLU A 3 0.95 3.40 -21.00
N PRO A 4 1.56 2.25 -20.71
CA PRO A 4 0.96 1.23 -19.86
C PRO A 4 0.76 1.71 -18.41
N THR A 5 1.43 2.79 -18.01
CA THR A 5 1.36 3.44 -16.69
C THR A 5 0.14 4.34 -16.49
N ILE A 6 -0.50 4.83 -17.56
CA ILE A 6 -1.61 5.81 -17.46
C ILE A 6 -2.81 5.21 -16.75
N LEU A 7 -3.26 4.03 -17.18
CA LEU A 7 -4.45 3.39 -16.60
C LEU A 7 -4.26 3.10 -15.09
N PRO A 8 -3.14 2.51 -14.65
CA PRO A 8 -2.85 2.26 -13.23
C PRO A 8 -2.67 3.54 -12.40
N ALA A 9 -2.14 4.61 -13.00
CA ALA A 9 -2.11 5.93 -12.37
C ALA A 9 -3.53 6.49 -12.16
N LEU A 10 -4.41 6.37 -13.17
CA LEU A 10 -5.82 6.79 -13.05
C LEU A 10 -6.59 5.97 -12.01
N ILE A 11 -6.38 4.65 -11.97
CA ILE A 11 -6.96 3.77 -10.94
C ILE A 11 -6.45 4.19 -9.56
N SER A 12 -5.15 4.40 -9.41
CA SER A 12 -4.54 4.83 -8.15
C SER A 12 -5.10 6.17 -7.68
N MET A 13 -5.22 7.14 -8.58
CA MET A 13 -5.82 8.44 -8.31
C MET A 13 -7.28 8.30 -7.85
N GLY A 14 -8.09 7.51 -8.56
CA GLY A 14 -9.49 7.27 -8.20
C GLY A 14 -9.65 6.61 -6.83
N LEU A 15 -8.81 5.62 -6.51
CA LEU A 15 -8.81 4.94 -5.21
C LEU A 15 -8.36 5.88 -4.08
N LEU A 16 -7.31 6.67 -4.30
CA LEU A 16 -6.86 7.68 -3.33
C LEU A 16 -7.97 8.69 -3.07
N LEU A 17 -8.54 9.31 -4.09
CA LEU A 17 -9.60 10.30 -3.92
C LEU A 17 -10.81 9.74 -3.16
N LYS A 18 -11.17 8.48 -3.42
CA LYS A 18 -12.32 7.82 -2.78
C LYS A 18 -12.06 7.44 -1.32
N TYR A 19 -10.87 6.90 -1.01
CA TYR A 19 -10.60 6.26 0.28
C TYR A 19 -9.65 7.04 1.21
N TRP A 20 -8.93 8.04 0.72
CA TRP A 20 -7.94 8.79 1.51
C TRP A 20 -8.52 9.42 2.77
N ARG A 21 -9.75 9.94 2.68
CA ARG A 21 -10.45 10.55 3.83
C ARG A 21 -10.84 9.54 4.92
N GLN A 22 -10.84 8.25 4.62
CA GLN A 22 -11.20 7.18 5.57
C GLN A 22 -9.98 6.69 6.36
N VAL A 23 -8.77 7.06 5.93
CA VAL A 23 -7.54 6.67 6.58
C VAL A 23 -7.43 7.30 7.96
N LYS A 24 -7.26 6.45 8.97
CA LYS A 24 -6.79 6.83 10.30
C LYS A 24 -5.33 6.39 10.41
N ASP A 25 -4.52 7.11 11.19
CA ASP A 25 -3.07 6.87 11.33
C ASP A 25 -2.22 7.19 10.07
N GLN A 26 -2.49 8.33 9.43
CA GLN A 26 -1.75 8.79 8.26
C GLN A 26 -0.23 8.83 8.46
N GLN A 27 0.25 9.16 9.66
CA GLN A 27 1.70 9.18 9.97
C GLN A 27 2.34 7.80 9.83
N ILE A 28 1.64 6.74 10.26
CA ILE A 28 2.13 5.35 10.12
C ILE A 28 2.20 4.99 8.64
N ILE A 29 1.14 5.28 7.89
CA ILE A 29 1.05 4.96 6.46
C ILE A 29 2.11 5.72 5.65
N LEU A 30 2.29 7.02 5.91
CA LEU A 30 3.32 7.83 5.26
C LEU A 30 4.72 7.37 5.67
N GLY A 31 4.93 6.99 6.93
CA GLY A 31 6.21 6.43 7.40
C GLY A 31 6.57 5.13 6.68
N PHE A 32 5.61 4.22 6.53
CA PHE A 32 5.82 2.98 5.76
C PHE A 32 5.97 3.23 4.25
N LEU A 33 5.28 4.23 3.69
CA LEU A 33 5.48 4.63 2.30
C LEU A 33 6.89 5.16 2.08
N PHE A 34 7.36 6.05 2.96
CA PHE A 34 8.72 6.58 2.93
C PHE A 34 9.75 5.47 3.08
N PHE A 35 9.53 4.53 3.99
CA PHE A 35 10.38 3.35 4.14
C PHE A 35 10.42 2.49 2.87
N ALA A 36 9.26 2.20 2.26
CA ALA A 36 9.18 1.43 1.03
C ALA A 36 9.93 2.09 -0.13
N VAL A 37 9.74 3.40 -0.33
CA VAL A 37 10.45 4.19 -1.35
C VAL A 37 11.95 4.19 -1.08
N THR A 38 12.37 4.45 0.16
CA THR A 38 13.79 4.50 0.53
C THR A 38 14.45 3.14 0.30
N MET A 39 13.84 2.05 0.76
CA MET A 39 14.31 0.69 0.50
C MET A 39 14.34 0.38 -1.00
N GLY A 40 13.37 0.85 -1.77
CA GLY A 40 13.36 0.84 -3.23
C GLY A 40 14.61 1.42 -3.84
N LEU A 41 14.88 2.68 -3.52
CA LEU A 41 16.04 3.41 -4.02
C LEU A 41 17.36 2.71 -3.69
N PHE A 42 17.53 2.27 -2.43
CA PHE A 42 18.75 1.56 -2.03
C PHE A 42 18.87 0.20 -2.74
N THR A 43 17.84 -0.64 -2.70
CA THR A 43 17.94 -2.01 -3.25
C THR A 43 18.08 -2.02 -4.77
N GLN A 44 17.44 -1.09 -5.49
CA GLN A 44 17.63 -0.92 -6.92
C GLN A 44 19.05 -0.45 -7.26
N TYR A 45 19.61 0.47 -6.46
CA TYR A 45 21.02 0.89 -6.58
C TYR A 45 22.01 -0.29 -6.43
N TRP A 46 21.70 -1.25 -5.55
CA TRP A 46 22.51 -2.47 -5.35
C TRP A 46 22.18 -3.63 -6.30
N GLY A 47 21.30 -3.44 -7.28
CA GLY A 47 20.90 -4.51 -8.23
C GLY A 47 20.01 -5.60 -7.62
N ILE A 48 19.44 -5.37 -6.43
CA ILE A 48 18.55 -6.29 -5.71
C ILE A 48 17.08 -5.85 -5.93
N THR A 49 16.68 -5.70 -7.20
CA THR A 49 15.36 -5.17 -7.60
C THR A 49 14.18 -5.96 -7.07
N GLY A 50 14.30 -7.28 -6.87
CA GLY A 50 13.20 -8.08 -6.31
C GLY A 50 12.81 -7.71 -4.87
N LEU A 51 13.73 -7.12 -4.09
CA LEU A 51 13.55 -6.95 -2.66
C LEU A 51 12.61 -5.80 -2.31
N HIS A 52 12.63 -4.70 -3.07
CA HIS A 52 11.69 -3.59 -2.85
C HIS A 52 10.28 -3.87 -3.35
N LEU A 53 10.14 -4.67 -4.41
CA LEU A 53 8.83 -5.09 -4.91
C LEU A 53 8.14 -5.98 -3.87
N PHE A 54 8.90 -6.93 -3.34
CA PHE A 54 8.40 -7.87 -2.34
C PHE A 54 8.09 -7.18 -1.01
N THR A 55 9.05 -6.45 -0.44
CA THR A 55 8.87 -5.82 0.88
C THR A 55 8.02 -4.56 0.82
N GLY A 56 8.31 -3.66 -0.11
CA GLY A 56 7.66 -2.36 -0.28
C GLY A 56 6.26 -2.42 -0.89
N GLY A 57 6.00 -3.40 -1.75
CA GLY A 57 4.71 -3.56 -2.43
C GLY A 57 3.84 -4.69 -1.89
N VAL A 58 4.36 -5.91 -1.88
CA VAL A 58 3.52 -7.10 -1.61
C VAL A 58 3.31 -7.36 -0.12
N VAL A 59 4.28 -7.03 0.74
CA VAL A 59 4.22 -7.41 2.16
C VAL A 59 3.66 -6.31 3.07
N ILE A 60 4.20 -5.09 2.99
CA ILE A 60 3.87 -4.01 3.95
C ILE A 60 2.37 -3.68 3.94
N TRP A 61 1.78 -3.41 2.77
CA TRP A 61 0.40 -2.94 2.69
C TRP A 61 -0.62 -3.99 3.14
N PRO A 62 -0.55 -5.25 2.70
CA PRO A 62 -1.47 -6.28 3.17
C PRO A 62 -1.36 -6.55 4.67
N VAL A 63 -0.15 -6.52 5.23
CA VAL A 63 0.06 -6.65 6.68
C VAL A 63 -0.54 -5.46 7.42
N LEU A 64 -0.35 -4.23 6.93
CA LEU A 64 -1.00 -3.06 7.52
C LEU A 64 -2.52 -3.15 7.45
N VAL A 65 -3.10 -3.69 6.38
CA VAL A 65 -4.55 -3.95 6.30
C VAL A 65 -5.00 -4.94 7.37
N LEU A 66 -4.23 -6.01 7.59
CA LEU A 66 -4.50 -6.97 8.65
C LEU A 66 -4.50 -6.29 10.03
N LEU A 67 -3.46 -5.51 10.33
CA LEU A 67 -3.23 -4.91 11.65
C LEU A 67 -4.12 -3.70 11.94
N LEU A 68 -4.25 -2.79 10.98
CA LEU A 68 -4.99 -1.52 11.15
C LEU A 68 -6.50 -1.70 10.93
N GLY A 69 -6.92 -2.72 10.16
CA GLY A 69 -8.32 -3.02 9.91
C GLY A 69 -9.08 -1.82 9.33
N ASP A 70 -10.19 -1.43 9.96
CA ASP A 70 -11.06 -0.35 9.48
C ASP A 70 -10.38 1.04 9.45
N ARG A 71 -9.20 1.18 10.08
CA ARG A 71 -8.39 2.40 10.04
C ARG A 71 -7.63 2.56 8.71
N PHE A 72 -7.40 1.46 7.99
CA PHE A 72 -6.72 1.47 6.71
C PHE A 72 -7.55 0.72 5.66
N PRO A 73 -8.29 1.44 4.81
CA PRO A 73 -9.08 0.83 3.74
C PRO A 73 -8.20 -0.04 2.84
N TRP A 74 -8.48 -1.33 2.79
CA TRP A 74 -7.73 -2.29 1.97
C TRP A 74 -7.56 -1.91 0.49
N PRO A 75 -8.48 -1.17 -0.19
CA PRO A 75 -8.25 -0.75 -1.56
C PRO A 75 -7.07 0.20 -1.71
N LEU A 76 -6.65 0.89 -0.64
CA LEU A 76 -5.48 1.77 -0.68
C LEU A 76 -4.15 1.02 -0.76
N ALA A 77 -4.13 -0.30 -0.55
CA ALA A 77 -2.95 -1.10 -0.81
C ALA A 77 -2.47 -0.98 -2.26
N TYR A 78 -3.38 -0.86 -3.23
CA TYR A 78 -3.04 -0.67 -4.63
C TYR A 78 -2.28 0.63 -4.91
N PRO A 79 -2.85 1.84 -4.65
CA PRO A 79 -2.17 3.09 -4.95
C PRO A 79 -0.88 3.27 -4.14
N LEU A 80 -0.82 2.76 -2.90
CA LEU A 80 0.38 2.89 -2.07
C LEU A 80 1.51 1.97 -2.54
N THR A 81 1.18 0.77 -3.00
CA THR A 81 2.14 -0.11 -3.70
C THR A 81 2.62 0.56 -4.99
N PHE A 82 1.68 1.06 -5.80
CA PHE A 82 1.99 1.71 -7.06
C PHE A 82 2.92 2.91 -6.89
N ILE A 83 2.66 3.80 -5.93
CA ILE A 83 3.54 4.95 -5.64
C ILE A 83 4.89 4.46 -5.10
N GLY A 84 4.87 3.48 -4.19
CA GLY A 84 6.06 2.92 -3.56
C GLY A 84 7.03 2.28 -4.56
N THR A 85 6.52 1.72 -5.66
CA THR A 85 7.35 1.15 -6.75
C THR A 85 7.67 2.18 -7.83
N LEU A 86 6.73 3.09 -8.15
CA LEU A 86 6.92 4.09 -9.19
C LEU A 86 8.07 5.05 -8.88
N ILE A 87 8.17 5.57 -7.65
CA ILE A 87 9.21 6.56 -7.31
C ILE A 87 10.63 6.00 -7.49
N PRO A 88 10.98 4.82 -6.93
CA PRO A 88 12.26 4.18 -7.21
C PRO A 88 12.53 3.96 -8.70
N ASP A 89 11.52 3.46 -9.44
CA ASP A 89 11.66 3.22 -10.88
C ASP A 89 11.96 4.51 -11.67
N LEU A 90 11.25 5.60 -11.36
CA LEU A 90 11.50 6.92 -11.96
C LEU A 90 12.91 7.42 -11.63
N TYR A 91 13.37 7.22 -10.41
CA TYR A 91 14.70 7.62 -9.97
C TYR A 91 15.80 6.82 -10.66
N GLY A 92 15.66 5.49 -10.73
CA GLY A 92 16.59 4.61 -11.44
C GLY A 92 16.67 4.95 -12.93
N ALA A 93 15.53 5.20 -13.57
CA ALA A 93 15.47 5.66 -14.96
C ALA A 93 16.16 7.03 -15.14
N GLY A 94 15.97 7.95 -14.19
CA GLY A 94 16.63 9.27 -14.19
C GLY A 94 18.15 9.19 -14.08
N ILE A 95 18.68 8.37 -13.18
CA ILE A 95 20.13 8.14 -13.07
C ILE A 95 20.70 7.51 -14.35
N ALA A 96 20.00 6.52 -14.92
CA ALA A 96 20.42 5.89 -16.16
C ALA A 96 20.44 6.89 -17.33
N ALA A 97 19.48 7.82 -17.39
CA ALA A 97 19.41 8.87 -18.39
C ALA A 97 20.59 9.86 -18.29
N ASP A 98 20.96 10.26 -17.07
CA ASP A 98 22.11 11.15 -16.81
C ASP A 98 23.43 10.52 -17.28
N TRP A 99 23.58 9.21 -17.14
CA TRP A 99 24.81 8.49 -17.51
C TRP A 99 24.92 8.14 -19.00
N GLN A 100 23.82 8.17 -19.76
CA GLN A 100 23.78 7.73 -21.17
C GLN A 100 23.49 8.84 -22.19
N SER A 101 23.49 10.12 -21.80
CA SER A 101 23.37 11.28 -22.72
C SER A 101 22.11 11.27 -23.60
N GLY A 102 20.97 10.76 -23.12
CA GLY A 102 19.77 10.56 -23.93
C GLY A 102 18.45 10.72 -23.18
N TRP A 103 17.39 11.05 -23.91
CA TRP A 103 16.01 11.02 -23.41
C TRP A 103 15.50 9.58 -23.48
N PHE A 104 15.31 8.93 -22.33
CA PHE A 104 14.69 7.61 -22.31
C PHE A 104 13.17 7.71 -22.50
N TYR A 105 12.69 7.15 -23.61
CA TYR A 105 11.29 6.79 -23.85
C TYR A 105 10.87 5.50 -23.12
N GLU A 106 11.44 5.28 -21.93
CA GLU A 106 11.24 4.07 -21.11
C GLU A 106 11.29 4.41 -19.62
N VAL A 107 10.78 5.59 -19.26
CA VAL A 107 10.42 5.89 -17.88
C VAL A 107 9.26 4.96 -17.51
N GLY A 108 9.63 3.81 -16.95
CA GLY A 108 8.77 2.64 -16.78
C GLY A 108 9.23 1.38 -17.51
N GLY A 109 10.38 1.34 -18.18
CA GLY A 109 10.89 0.16 -18.88
C GLY A 109 11.39 -0.94 -17.97
N ALA A 110 12.23 -0.62 -16.99
CA ALA A 110 12.80 -1.63 -16.09
C ALA A 110 11.79 -2.24 -15.08
N GLY A 111 10.56 -1.72 -15.02
CA GLY A 111 9.51 -2.25 -14.14
C GLY A 111 8.10 -2.26 -14.72
N PHE A 112 7.68 -1.25 -15.46
CA PHE A 112 6.33 -1.20 -16.01
C PHE A 112 6.18 -1.80 -17.42
N GLN A 113 7.26 -2.14 -18.14
CA GLN A 113 7.18 -2.88 -19.42
C GLN A 113 7.07 -4.41 -19.23
N ASP A 114 7.63 -4.97 -18.14
CA ASP A 114 7.76 -6.44 -17.95
C ASP A 114 6.77 -7.05 -16.94
N GLY A 115 5.55 -6.50 -16.85
CA GLY A 115 4.48 -7.12 -16.06
C GLY A 115 4.40 -6.71 -14.58
N MET A 116 5.14 -5.69 -14.10
CA MET A 116 5.05 -5.27 -12.69
C MET A 116 3.78 -4.49 -12.32
N PHE A 117 2.81 -4.32 -13.22
CA PHE A 117 1.42 -4.00 -12.82
C PHE A 117 0.76 -5.12 -12.02
N LEU A 118 1.35 -6.31 -12.03
CA LEU A 118 0.97 -7.39 -11.14
C LEU A 118 1.25 -7.04 -9.68
N VAL A 119 2.32 -6.30 -9.34
CA VAL A 119 2.70 -6.08 -7.93
C VAL A 119 1.63 -5.28 -7.16
N PRO A 120 1.13 -4.13 -7.64
CA PRO A 120 0.00 -3.45 -7.00
C PRO A 120 -1.28 -4.31 -6.95
N LEU A 121 -1.51 -5.15 -7.96
CA LEU A 121 -2.67 -6.04 -8.04
C LEU A 121 -2.57 -7.20 -7.04
N GLU A 122 -1.40 -7.83 -6.93
CA GLU A 122 -1.07 -8.89 -5.96
C GLU A 122 -1.18 -8.35 -4.54
N ALA A 123 -0.63 -7.15 -4.29
CA ALA A 123 -0.79 -6.46 -3.02
C ALA A 123 -2.26 -6.20 -2.71
N LEU A 124 -3.07 -5.77 -3.70
CA LEU A 124 -4.50 -5.57 -3.53
C LEU A 124 -5.25 -6.87 -3.20
N ILE A 125 -4.93 -7.97 -3.90
CA ILE A 125 -5.52 -9.30 -3.67
C ILE A 125 -5.14 -9.78 -2.27
N ALA A 126 -3.86 -9.72 -1.91
CA ALA A 126 -3.38 -10.09 -0.58
C ALA A 126 -4.03 -9.24 0.51
N ALA A 127 -4.17 -7.93 0.31
CA ALA A 127 -4.86 -7.03 1.20
C ALA A 127 -6.34 -7.39 1.35
N ALA A 128 -7.03 -7.75 0.26
CA ALA A 128 -8.43 -8.18 0.31
C ALA A 128 -8.59 -9.46 1.14
N VAL A 129 -7.72 -10.46 0.92
CA VAL A 129 -7.70 -11.73 1.67
C VAL A 129 -7.41 -11.47 3.14
N LEU A 130 -6.37 -10.70 3.45
CA LEU A 130 -5.98 -10.36 4.82
C LEU A 130 -6.99 -9.47 5.53
N ASN A 131 -7.72 -8.63 4.83
CA ASN A 131 -8.83 -7.88 5.42
C ASN A 131 -9.93 -8.84 5.90
N LYS A 132 -10.34 -9.80 5.05
CA LYS A 132 -11.34 -10.81 5.43
C LYS A 132 -10.86 -11.67 6.60
N PHE A 133 -9.61 -12.10 6.56
CA PHE A 133 -8.98 -12.85 7.63
C PHE A 133 -8.90 -12.03 8.93
N GLY A 134 -8.48 -10.76 8.85
CA GLY A 134 -8.41 -9.84 9.99
C GLY A 134 -9.78 -9.60 10.64
N ILE A 135 -10.84 -9.46 9.84
CA ILE A 135 -12.22 -9.37 10.35
C ILE A 135 -12.59 -10.65 11.12
N PHE A 136 -12.26 -11.83 10.58
CA PHE A 136 -12.51 -13.10 11.24
C PHE A 136 -11.75 -13.23 12.58
N MET A 137 -10.46 -12.89 12.58
CA MET A 137 -9.61 -12.96 13.76
C MET A 137 -10.02 -11.95 14.85
N ARG A 138 -10.40 -10.72 14.47
CA ARG A 138 -10.98 -9.72 15.38
C ARG A 138 -12.30 -10.18 16.01
N ARG A 139 -13.14 -10.91 15.26
CA ARG A 139 -14.38 -11.50 15.82
C ARG A 139 -14.11 -12.57 16.87
N ARG A 140 -13.00 -13.30 16.76
CA ARG A 140 -12.56 -14.32 17.72
C ARG A 140 -11.70 -13.78 18.87
N GLY A 141 -11.43 -12.47 18.90
CA GLY A 141 -10.66 -11.82 19.97
C GLY A 141 -9.15 -11.93 19.84
N TYR A 142 -8.61 -12.43 18.73
CA TYR A 142 -7.16 -12.51 18.51
C TYR A 142 -6.50 -11.16 18.22
N PHE A 143 -7.27 -10.19 17.73
CA PHE A 143 -6.82 -8.82 17.51
C PHE A 143 -7.77 -7.86 18.20
N SER A 144 -7.24 -6.73 18.71
CA SER A 144 -8.05 -5.72 19.37
C SER A 144 -9.20 -5.27 18.48
N ARG A 145 -10.42 -5.29 19.03
CA ARG A 145 -11.66 -5.00 18.32
C ARG A 145 -12.00 -3.50 18.33
N ARG A 146 -11.27 -2.67 19.07
CA ARG A 146 -11.58 -1.25 19.28
C ARG A 146 -10.33 -0.42 19.54
N VAL A 147 -10.26 0.72 18.85
CA VAL A 147 -10.36 2.00 19.55
C VAL A 147 -11.46 2.77 18.82
N ASN A 148 -12.69 2.63 19.30
CA ASN A 148 -13.81 3.46 18.85
C ASN A 148 -13.95 4.55 19.92
N ILE A 149 -13.17 5.63 19.77
CA ILE A 149 -13.00 6.69 20.78
C ILE A 149 -14.36 7.26 21.23
N ASP A 150 -15.40 7.20 20.38
CA ASP A 150 -16.72 7.72 20.71
C ASP A 150 -17.66 6.75 21.46
N LYS A 151 -17.39 5.43 21.45
CA LYS A 151 -18.26 4.44 22.11
C LYS A 151 -17.82 4.04 23.50
N ASP A 152 -16.55 4.26 23.85
CA ASP A 152 -16.00 3.86 25.15
C ASP A 152 -15.94 5.04 26.15
N ALA A 153 -16.36 6.25 25.75
CA ALA A 153 -16.52 7.41 26.65
C ALA A 153 -17.81 7.36 27.50
N TYR A 154 -18.80 6.56 27.10
CA TYR A 154 -20.02 6.31 27.88
C TYR A 154 -20.38 4.82 27.83
N PRO A 155 -19.98 4.03 28.83
CA PRO A 155 -20.52 2.69 28.97
C PRO A 155 -22.02 2.83 29.27
N LYS A 156 -22.86 2.48 28.30
CA LYS A 156 -24.26 2.13 28.60
C LYS A 156 -24.24 0.76 29.27
N ASP A 157 -23.91 0.76 30.55
CA ASP A 157 -24.22 -0.33 31.47
C ASP A 157 -25.73 -0.34 31.68
N LEU A 158 -26.45 -0.88 30.71
CA LEU A 158 -27.79 -1.41 30.94
C LEU A 158 -27.60 -2.74 31.66
N ASP A 159 -27.67 -2.61 32.98
CA ASP A 159 -27.79 -3.67 33.97
C ASP A 159 -28.77 -4.74 33.47
N ARG A 160 -28.22 -5.90 33.13
CA ARG A 160 -28.96 -7.05 32.59
C ARG A 160 -28.62 -8.31 33.38
N ARG A 161 -28.71 -8.20 34.71
CA ARG A 161 -28.81 -9.36 35.61
C ARG A 161 -29.84 -9.09 36.72
N ALA A 162 -31.09 -8.92 36.32
CA ALA A 162 -32.24 -9.16 37.19
C ALA A 162 -33.42 -9.58 36.30
N ARG A 163 -33.49 -10.88 36.00
CA ARG A 163 -34.70 -11.64 35.64
C ARG A 163 -34.34 -13.11 35.55
#